data_AF-A0A8H9GS48-F1
#
_entry.id   AF-A0A8H9GS48-F1
#
_cell.length_a   1.000
_cell.length_b   1.000
_cell.length_c   1.000
_cell.angle_alpha   90.00
_cell.angle_beta   90.00
_cell.angle_gamma   90.00
#
_symmetry.space_group_name_H-M   'P 1'
#
loop_
_entity.id
_entity.type
_entity.pdbx_description
1 polymer ?
#
loop_
_entity_poly.entity_id
_entity_poly.type
_entity_poly.pdbx_seq_one_letter_code
_entity_poly.pdbx_strand_id
1 'polypeptide(L)'
;MPQPTPGPSPASLILLPDLGDLLRLHPQFNAGTVTELLAQLGAREVGWASGADADHPLRDALPAAGIEIRELAPPDWTWADAEHAQLLGFLNQYPQGRERLRRAQGAEQALAALVTAPLDPARVLSPAFLAEVEATRTEVRAALDEGPGTRWRQRRLDELAARLDGQTGVILAPLDDVPALLVRLPGAALPDLTGFQPGEASRLRALADRAWQLRDEDDLNALLTALEREAGDRVTPRAELDAAAASIHLAVGDLPGARGWLERAAHALADGQPRSLAGLVLARLGQVRDALGDRELAQRTYRAVLALSHAPQVARAAAEDGLREPFALHLT
;
A
#
# COMPACT_ATOMS: atom_id res chain seq x y z
N MET A 1 -38.96 39.29 -11.62
CA MET A 1 -37.61 38.86 -11.99
C MET A 1 -37.50 37.38 -11.66
N PRO A 2 -37.21 36.50 -12.64
CA PRO A 2 -37.01 35.09 -12.36
C PRO A 2 -35.71 34.93 -11.54
N GLN A 3 -35.77 34.13 -10.47
CA GLN A 3 -34.58 33.75 -9.72
C GLN A 3 -33.66 32.93 -10.63
N PRO A 4 -32.34 33.16 -10.58
CA PRO A 4 -31.40 32.31 -11.32
C PRO A 4 -31.53 30.88 -10.79
N THR A 5 -31.83 29.95 -11.68
CA THR A 5 -31.63 28.52 -11.45
C THR A 5 -30.17 28.31 -11.03
N PRO A 6 -29.88 27.63 -9.91
CA PRO A 6 -28.52 27.22 -9.62
C PRO A 6 -28.07 26.36 -10.81
N GLY A 7 -27.00 26.80 -11.47
CA GLY A 7 -26.30 26.00 -12.47
C GLY A 7 -25.84 24.67 -11.86
N PRO A 8 -25.36 23.73 -12.68
CA PRO A 8 -24.91 22.42 -12.20
C PRO A 8 -23.94 22.61 -11.04
N SER A 9 -24.18 21.93 -9.90
CA SER A 9 -23.21 21.88 -8.81
C SER A 9 -21.85 21.55 -9.39
N PRO A 10 -20.80 22.36 -9.16
CA PRO A 10 -19.48 22.07 -9.67
C PRO A 10 -19.04 20.70 -9.13
N ALA A 11 -18.32 19.97 -9.98
CA ALA A 11 -17.90 18.59 -9.77
C ALA A 11 -17.42 18.32 -8.33
N SER A 12 -18.01 17.32 -7.68
CA SER A 12 -17.70 16.94 -6.30
C SER A 12 -16.25 16.46 -6.20
N LEU A 13 -15.54 16.92 -5.17
CA LEU A 13 -14.29 16.30 -4.74
C LEU A 13 -14.62 14.95 -4.10
N ILE A 14 -14.00 13.87 -4.57
CA ILE A 14 -14.19 12.52 -4.03
C ILE A 14 -12.94 12.17 -3.21
N LEU A 15 -13.12 11.86 -1.93
CA LEU A 15 -12.06 11.33 -1.08
C LEU A 15 -12.13 9.80 -1.08
N LEU A 16 -11.09 9.17 -1.58
CA LEU A 16 -10.93 7.72 -1.60
C LEU A 16 -9.92 7.32 -0.51
N PRO A 17 -10.32 6.55 0.52
CA PRO A 17 -9.40 6.10 1.55
C PRO A 17 -8.29 5.23 0.99
N ASP A 18 -7.07 5.52 1.41
CA ASP A 18 -5.87 4.75 1.16
C ASP A 18 -5.45 4.00 2.43
N LEU A 19 -5.26 2.68 2.31
CA LEU A 19 -4.84 1.82 3.42
C LEU A 19 -3.33 1.61 3.48
N GLY A 20 -2.54 2.22 2.58
CA GLY A 20 -1.10 1.96 2.57
C GLY A 20 -0.80 0.55 2.08
N ASP A 21 0.23 -0.04 2.68
CA ASP A 21 0.60 -1.44 2.47
C ASP A 21 -0.47 -2.44 2.93
N LEU A 22 -1.43 -2.04 3.76
CA LEU A 22 -2.52 -2.94 4.19
C LEU A 22 -3.41 -3.34 3.01
N LEU A 23 -3.38 -2.63 1.88
CA LEU A 23 -4.04 -3.05 0.64
C LEU A 23 -3.61 -4.46 0.19
N ARG A 24 -2.42 -4.93 0.59
CA ARG A 24 -1.94 -6.29 0.30
C ARG A 24 -2.62 -7.35 1.17
N LEU A 25 -3.17 -6.98 2.31
CA LEU A 25 -3.75 -7.91 3.29
C LEU A 25 -5.21 -8.27 2.99
N HIS A 26 -5.91 -7.46 2.19
CA HIS A 26 -7.36 -7.57 2.03
C HIS A 26 -7.75 -8.07 0.64
N PRO A 27 -8.21 -9.33 0.50
CA PRO A 27 -8.61 -9.88 -0.79
C PRO A 27 -9.71 -9.09 -1.50
N GLN A 28 -10.57 -8.40 -0.75
CA GLN A 28 -11.73 -7.67 -1.28
C GLN A 28 -11.52 -6.14 -1.34
N PHE A 29 -10.42 -5.62 -0.81
CA PHE A 29 -10.08 -4.20 -0.89
C PHE A 29 -8.58 -4.01 -1.04
N ASN A 30 -8.10 -4.34 -2.25
CA ASN A 30 -6.70 -4.29 -2.63
C ASN A 30 -6.44 -3.25 -3.72
N ALA A 31 -5.19 -3.19 -4.21
CA ALA A 31 -4.80 -2.26 -5.26
C ALA A 31 -5.61 -2.43 -6.56
N GLY A 32 -5.99 -3.66 -6.91
CA GLY A 32 -6.88 -3.96 -8.04
C GLY A 32 -8.27 -3.39 -7.82
N THR A 33 -8.85 -3.59 -6.62
CA THR A 33 -10.15 -3.01 -6.25
C THR A 33 -10.16 -1.49 -6.38
N VAL A 34 -9.09 -0.82 -5.93
CA VAL A 34 -8.96 0.64 -6.03
C VAL A 34 -8.90 1.09 -7.49
N THR A 35 -8.16 0.38 -8.36
CA THR A 35 -8.12 0.71 -9.79
C THR A 35 -9.48 0.53 -10.48
N GLU A 36 -10.23 -0.51 -10.12
CA GLU A 36 -11.57 -0.77 -10.65
C GLU A 36 -12.58 0.29 -10.18
N LEU A 37 -12.49 0.70 -8.92
CA LEU A 37 -13.32 1.78 -8.37
C LEU A 37 -13.05 3.11 -9.11
N LEU A 38 -11.78 3.45 -9.32
CA LEU A 38 -11.40 4.65 -10.06
C LEU A 38 -11.88 4.59 -11.52
N ALA A 39 -11.83 3.42 -12.14
CA ALA A 39 -12.39 3.21 -13.48
C ALA A 39 -13.92 3.42 -13.51
N GLN A 40 -14.66 2.92 -12.50
CA GLN A 40 -16.11 3.19 -12.36
C GLN A 40 -16.41 4.68 -12.19
N LEU A 41 -15.57 5.40 -11.45
CA LEU A 41 -15.66 6.85 -11.28
C LEU A 41 -15.25 7.62 -12.54
N GLY A 42 -14.74 6.95 -13.58
CA GLY A 42 -14.23 7.58 -14.80
C GLY A 42 -12.95 8.39 -14.59
N ALA A 43 -12.22 8.15 -13.50
CA ALA A 43 -11.00 8.88 -13.17
C ALA A 43 -9.82 8.40 -14.04
N ARG A 44 -9.15 9.34 -14.71
CA ARG A 44 -7.89 9.11 -15.44
C ARG A 44 -6.67 9.69 -14.73
N GLU A 45 -6.91 10.53 -13.74
CA GLU A 45 -5.91 11.13 -12.87
C GLU A 45 -6.47 11.08 -11.44
N VAL A 46 -5.59 10.86 -10.46
CA VAL A 46 -5.90 11.01 -9.03
C VAL A 46 -4.92 11.95 -8.36
N GLY A 47 -5.44 12.78 -7.46
CA GLY A 47 -4.59 13.54 -6.56
C GLY A 47 -4.05 12.65 -5.44
N TRP A 48 -2.73 12.65 -5.23
CA TRP A 48 -2.07 11.87 -4.20
C TRP A 48 -1.82 12.73 -2.96
N ALA A 49 -2.67 12.57 -1.94
CA ALA A 49 -2.47 13.14 -0.60
C ALA A 49 -1.96 12.11 0.43
N SER A 50 -1.70 10.89 -0.02
CA SER A 50 -1.10 9.81 0.78
C SER A 50 0.40 9.99 0.98
N GLY A 51 0.99 9.13 1.81
CA GLY A 51 2.42 9.20 2.17
C GLY A 51 3.38 9.17 0.96
N ALA A 52 4.62 9.60 1.20
CA ALA A 52 5.71 9.60 0.21
C ALA A 52 6.35 8.22 -0.01
N ASP A 53 5.74 7.16 0.52
CA ASP A 53 6.25 5.80 0.39
C ASP A 53 6.35 5.42 -1.09
N ALA A 54 7.59 5.17 -1.53
CA ALA A 54 7.91 4.82 -2.89
C ALA A 54 7.56 3.36 -3.23
N ASP A 55 7.29 2.50 -2.25
CA ASP A 55 6.97 1.08 -2.46
C ASP A 55 5.45 0.78 -2.36
N HIS A 56 4.67 1.84 -2.16
CA HIS A 56 3.23 1.77 -1.99
C HIS A 56 2.54 1.03 -3.15
N PRO A 57 1.64 0.06 -2.89
CA PRO A 57 0.98 -0.77 -3.91
C PRO A 57 0.32 0.03 -5.05
N LEU A 58 -0.38 1.10 -4.71
CA LEU A 58 -1.06 1.95 -5.70
C LEU A 58 -0.11 2.71 -6.64
N ARG A 59 1.15 2.96 -6.25
CA ARG A 59 2.11 3.64 -7.13
C ARG A 59 2.52 2.79 -8.33
N ASP A 60 2.25 1.49 -8.27
CA ASP A 60 2.48 0.55 -9.35
C ASP A 60 1.17 0.20 -10.06
N ALA A 61 0.11 -0.06 -9.28
CA ALA A 61 -1.19 -0.45 -9.83
C ALA A 61 -1.86 0.66 -10.66
N LEU A 62 -1.79 1.93 -10.21
CA LEU A 62 -2.49 3.03 -10.90
C LEU A 62 -1.88 3.33 -12.27
N PRO A 63 -0.56 3.53 -12.43
CA PRO A 63 0.01 3.76 -13.76
C PRO A 63 -0.18 2.56 -14.69
N ALA A 64 -0.11 1.33 -14.16
CA ALA A 64 -0.38 0.12 -14.91
C ALA A 64 -1.83 0.03 -15.41
N ALA A 65 -2.78 0.54 -14.62
CA ALA A 65 -4.18 0.71 -15.04
C ALA A 65 -4.41 1.90 -15.98
N GLY A 66 -3.38 2.71 -16.27
CA GLY A 66 -3.48 3.92 -17.09
C GLY A 66 -4.05 5.13 -16.35
N ILE A 67 -3.92 5.17 -15.02
CA ILE A 67 -4.35 6.28 -14.16
C ILE A 67 -3.10 7.07 -13.75
N GLU A 68 -3.09 8.35 -14.07
CA GLU A 68 -2.02 9.27 -13.71
C GLU A 68 -2.08 9.65 -12.23
N ILE A 69 -0.91 9.77 -11.59
CA ILE A 69 -0.79 10.20 -10.20
C ILE A 69 -0.30 11.65 -10.20
N ARG A 70 -1.15 12.56 -9.71
CA ARG A 70 -0.80 13.97 -9.48
C ARG A 70 -0.41 14.17 -8.02
N GLU A 71 0.88 14.30 -7.76
CA GLU A 71 1.40 14.54 -6.42
C GLU A 71 0.87 15.84 -5.84
N LEU A 72 0.15 15.76 -4.72
CA LEU A 72 -0.26 16.93 -3.94
C LEU A 72 0.83 17.25 -2.93
N ALA A 73 2.05 17.49 -3.43
CA ALA A 73 3.31 17.62 -2.67
C ALA A 73 3.11 18.18 -1.26
N PRO A 74 2.95 17.35 -0.21
CA PRO A 74 2.67 17.85 1.12
C PRO A 74 3.87 18.68 1.61
N PRO A 75 3.66 19.62 2.56
CA PRO A 75 4.78 20.22 3.26
C PRO A 75 5.69 19.14 3.84
N ASP A 76 6.98 19.42 3.96
CA ASP A 76 7.89 18.50 4.66
C ASP A 76 7.53 18.46 6.15
N TRP A 77 7.01 17.31 6.60
CA TRP A 77 6.63 17.03 7.98
C TRP A 77 7.62 16.12 8.71
N THR A 78 8.81 15.86 8.14
CA THR A 78 9.84 15.01 8.79
C THR A 78 10.24 15.51 10.17
N TRP A 79 10.19 16.83 10.39
CA TRP A 79 10.42 17.45 11.70
C TRP A 79 9.35 17.05 12.73
N ALA A 80 8.10 16.79 12.33
CA ALA A 80 7.03 16.38 13.22
C ALA A 80 7.26 14.96 13.77
N ASP A 81 7.86 14.07 12.98
CA ASP A 81 8.28 12.75 13.44
C ASP A 81 9.43 12.85 14.46
N ALA A 82 10.37 13.77 14.24
CA ALA A 82 11.46 14.02 15.18
C ALA A 82 10.95 14.56 16.53
N GLU A 83 10.02 15.52 16.51
CA GLU A 83 9.40 16.04 17.73
C GLU A 83 8.54 14.99 18.45
N HIS A 84 7.82 14.16 17.69
CA HIS A 84 7.07 13.04 18.26
C HIS A 84 8.01 12.08 18.99
N ALA A 85 9.12 11.68 18.36
CA ALA A 85 10.11 10.81 18.97
C ALA A 85 10.72 11.41 20.25
N GLN A 86 10.99 12.71 20.26
CA GLN A 86 11.45 13.42 21.46
C GLN A 86 10.39 13.37 22.57
N LEU A 87 9.13 13.67 22.27
CA LEU A 87 8.02 13.59 23.23
C LEU A 87 7.90 12.20 23.85
N LEU A 88 7.99 11.13 23.05
CA LEU A 88 7.97 9.76 23.56
C LEU A 88 9.11 9.53 24.58
N GLY A 89 10.31 10.02 24.27
CA GLY A 89 11.47 9.99 25.17
C GLY A 89 11.23 10.73 26.48
N PHE A 90 10.57 11.90 26.45
CA PHE A 90 10.20 12.66 27.65
C PHE A 90 9.12 11.95 28.47
N LEU A 91 8.03 11.50 27.84
CA LEU A 91 6.91 10.85 28.53
C LEU A 91 7.34 9.56 29.24
N ASN A 92 8.29 8.82 28.67
CA ASN A 92 8.77 7.57 29.27
C ASN A 92 9.52 7.77 30.60
N GLN A 93 10.04 8.98 30.87
CA GLN A 93 10.80 9.28 32.10
C GLN A 93 9.90 9.40 33.34
N TYR A 94 8.59 9.63 33.16
CA TYR A 94 7.67 9.93 34.26
C TYR A 94 6.55 8.88 34.37
N PRO A 95 6.08 8.50 35.59
CA PRO A 95 4.98 7.57 35.75
C PRO A 95 3.68 7.99 35.04
N GLN A 96 3.34 9.28 35.11
CA GLN A 96 2.14 9.83 34.45
C GLN A 96 2.28 9.80 32.92
N GLY A 97 3.47 10.07 32.38
CA GLY A 97 3.72 9.99 30.95
C GLY A 97 3.62 8.56 30.42
N ARG A 98 4.11 7.57 31.16
CA ARG A 98 3.95 6.14 30.84
C ARG A 98 2.50 5.68 30.80
N GLU A 99 1.63 6.22 31.65
CA GLU A 99 0.18 5.96 31.59
C GLU A 99 -0.43 6.52 30.30
N ARG A 100 -0.09 7.76 29.94
CA ARG A 100 -0.54 8.40 28.68
C ARG A 100 -0.11 7.58 27.47
N LEU A 101 1.14 7.11 27.44
CA LEU A 101 1.66 6.25 26.38
C LEU A 101 0.90 4.92 26.29
N ARG A 102 0.61 4.27 27.43
CA ARG A 102 -0.20 3.04 27.45
C ARG A 102 -1.60 3.25 26.89
N ARG A 103 -2.26 4.36 27.23
CA ARG A 103 -3.59 4.70 26.69
C ARG A 103 -3.53 4.90 25.18
N ALA A 104 -2.56 5.67 24.69
CA ALA A 104 -2.38 5.90 23.26
C ALA A 104 -2.09 4.58 22.51
N GLN A 105 -1.22 3.74 23.07
CA GLN A 105 -0.90 2.43 22.50
C GLN A 105 -2.13 1.52 22.42
N GLY A 106 -3.01 1.55 23.43
CA GLY A 106 -4.28 0.80 23.39
C GLY A 106 -5.19 1.26 22.24
N ALA A 107 -5.27 2.56 21.97
CA ALA A 107 -6.02 3.09 20.85
C ALA A 107 -5.40 2.72 19.48
N GLU A 108 -4.07 2.78 19.36
CA GLU A 108 -3.38 2.33 18.13
C GLU A 108 -3.55 0.82 17.89
N GLN A 109 -3.54 0.00 18.94
CA GLN A 109 -3.82 -1.44 18.84
C GLN A 109 -5.26 -1.70 18.41
N ALA A 110 -6.22 -0.93 18.92
CA ALA A 110 -7.62 -1.03 18.50
C ALA A 110 -7.78 -0.67 17.01
N LEU A 111 -7.11 0.39 16.56
CA LEU A 111 -7.08 0.74 15.14
C LEU A 111 -6.43 -0.36 14.30
N ALA A 112 -5.28 -0.88 14.73
CA ALA A 112 -4.59 -1.98 14.04
C ALA A 112 -5.50 -3.22 13.91
N ALA A 113 -6.22 -3.60 14.96
CA ALA A 113 -7.18 -4.70 14.90
C ALA A 113 -8.35 -4.42 13.94
N LEU A 114 -8.84 -3.18 13.92
CA LEU A 114 -9.91 -2.74 13.02
C LEU A 114 -9.48 -2.84 11.55
N VAL A 115 -8.29 -2.34 11.21
CA VAL A 115 -7.80 -2.25 9.82
C VAL A 115 -7.14 -3.53 9.33
N THR A 116 -6.87 -4.51 10.19
CA THR A 116 -6.34 -5.83 9.78
C THR A 116 -7.43 -6.89 9.67
N ALA A 117 -8.62 -6.63 10.20
CA ALA A 117 -9.79 -7.47 9.95
C ALA A 117 -10.14 -7.49 8.44
N PRO A 118 -10.86 -8.49 7.93
CA PRO A 118 -11.30 -8.49 6.53
C PRO A 118 -12.08 -7.22 6.16
N LEU A 119 -11.61 -6.53 5.13
CA LEU A 119 -12.20 -5.29 4.61
C LEU A 119 -12.67 -5.48 3.16
N ASP A 120 -13.79 -4.85 2.85
CA ASP A 120 -14.37 -4.69 1.52
C ASP A 120 -14.69 -3.19 1.30
N PRO A 121 -15.02 -2.75 0.07
CA PRO A 121 -15.28 -1.35 -0.22
C PRO A 121 -16.43 -0.77 0.60
N ALA A 122 -17.51 -1.54 0.76
CA ALA A 122 -18.71 -1.09 1.48
C ALA A 122 -18.40 -0.86 2.97
N ARG A 123 -17.58 -1.70 3.58
CA ARG A 123 -17.11 -1.56 4.95
C ARG A 123 -16.20 -0.34 5.11
N VAL A 124 -15.15 -0.23 4.29
CA VAL A 124 -14.15 0.86 4.38
C VAL A 124 -14.79 2.24 4.22
N LEU A 125 -15.79 2.33 3.34
CA LEU A 125 -16.50 3.58 3.04
C LEU A 125 -17.75 3.79 3.90
N SER A 126 -18.05 2.89 4.84
CA SER A 126 -19.22 3.03 5.69
C SER A 126 -19.04 4.15 6.72
N PRO A 127 -20.09 4.94 7.03
CA PRO A 127 -20.04 5.93 8.10
C PRO A 127 -19.69 5.34 9.46
N ALA A 128 -20.12 4.09 9.74
CA ALA A 128 -19.81 3.39 10.98
C ALA A 128 -18.31 3.12 11.12
N PHE A 129 -17.67 2.55 10.09
CA PHE A 129 -16.25 2.25 10.10
C PHE A 129 -15.41 3.53 10.24
N LEU A 130 -15.74 4.58 9.50
CA LEU A 130 -15.03 5.87 9.59
C LEU A 130 -15.20 6.54 10.95
N ALA A 131 -16.35 6.36 11.62
CA ALA A 131 -16.55 6.82 12.99
C ALA A 131 -15.68 6.05 13.99
N GLU A 132 -15.50 4.74 13.80
CA GLU A 132 -14.58 3.94 14.63
C GLU A 132 -13.12 4.39 14.45
N VAL A 133 -12.69 4.64 13.21
CA VAL A 133 -11.36 5.19 12.91
C VAL A 133 -11.16 6.54 13.62
N GLU A 134 -12.09 7.48 13.48
CA GLU A 134 -11.96 8.81 14.12
C GLU A 134 -12.01 8.72 15.65
N ALA A 135 -12.76 7.77 16.22
CA ALA A 135 -12.78 7.53 17.66
C ALA A 135 -11.38 7.14 18.18
N THR A 136 -10.66 6.25 17.49
CA THR A 136 -9.29 5.88 17.87
C THR A 136 -8.34 7.09 17.81
N ARG A 137 -8.45 7.95 16.80
CA ARG A 137 -7.65 9.17 16.69
C ARG A 137 -7.98 10.20 17.76
N THR A 138 -9.25 10.30 18.15
CA THR A 138 -9.67 11.14 19.27
C THR A 138 -9.08 10.65 20.59
N GLU A 139 -9.03 9.34 20.82
CA GLU A 139 -8.40 8.76 22.01
C GLU A 139 -6.88 9.00 22.05
N VAL A 140 -6.18 8.84 20.92
CA VAL A 140 -4.74 9.16 20.83
C VAL A 140 -4.49 10.63 21.15
N ARG A 141 -5.30 11.53 20.56
CA ARG A 141 -5.21 12.97 20.84
C ARG A 141 -5.51 13.28 22.31
N ALA A 142 -6.53 12.68 22.91
CA ALA A 142 -6.84 12.88 24.33
C ALA A 142 -5.73 12.35 25.24
N ALA A 143 -5.02 11.30 24.81
CA ALA A 143 -3.91 10.73 25.55
C ALA A 143 -2.63 11.56 25.41
N LEU A 144 -2.29 12.09 24.22
CA LEU A 144 -0.98 12.70 23.92
C LEU A 144 -1.01 14.21 23.65
N ASP A 145 -2.20 14.83 23.67
CA ASP A 145 -2.46 16.20 23.22
C ASP A 145 -2.14 16.43 21.73
N GLU A 146 -2.71 17.49 21.16
CA GLU A 146 -2.37 17.94 19.81
C GLU A 146 -0.96 18.56 19.77
N GLY A 147 -0.27 18.42 18.64
CA GLY A 147 1.11 18.88 18.46
C GLY A 147 2.06 17.68 18.30
N PRO A 148 3.18 17.60 19.02
CA PRO A 148 4.10 16.46 18.90
C PRO A 148 3.44 15.11 19.19
N GLY A 149 2.43 15.06 20.06
CA GLY A 149 1.69 13.84 20.40
C GLY A 149 1.00 13.16 19.22
N THR A 150 0.45 13.96 18.32
CA THR A 150 -0.30 13.51 17.14
C THR A 150 0.43 13.77 15.82
N ARG A 151 1.74 14.08 15.87
CA ARG A 151 2.53 14.53 14.70
C ARG A 151 1.88 15.72 14.00
N TRP A 152 1.36 16.65 14.80
CA TRP A 152 0.73 17.89 14.35
C TRP A 152 -0.45 17.66 13.39
N ARG A 153 -1.20 16.55 13.55
CA ARG A 153 -2.25 16.11 12.64
C ARG A 153 -3.26 17.21 12.30
N GLN A 154 -3.73 18.01 13.25
CA GLN A 154 -4.67 19.10 12.96
C GLN A 154 -4.09 20.11 11.98
N ARG A 155 -2.85 20.55 12.22
CA ARG A 155 -2.17 21.50 11.32
C ARG A 155 -1.95 20.90 9.94
N ARG A 156 -1.54 19.62 9.84
CA ARG A 156 -1.39 18.91 8.56
C ARG A 156 -2.70 18.87 7.78
N LEU A 157 -3.80 18.54 8.46
CA LEU A 157 -5.14 18.46 7.87
C LEU A 157 -5.67 19.83 7.44
N ASP A 158 -5.43 20.88 8.22
CA ASP A 158 -5.84 22.24 7.87
C ASP A 158 -5.10 22.74 6.62
N GLU A 159 -3.78 22.49 6.55
CA GLU A 159 -2.96 22.84 5.37
C GLU A 159 -3.36 22.02 4.14
N LEU A 160 -3.68 20.73 4.30
CA LEU A 160 -4.17 19.88 3.20
C LEU A 160 -5.56 20.33 2.73
N ALA A 161 -6.49 20.59 3.65
CA ALA A 161 -7.82 21.07 3.31
C ALA A 161 -7.77 22.41 2.55
N ALA A 162 -6.92 23.35 2.98
CA ALA A 162 -6.73 24.62 2.27
C ALA A 162 -6.22 24.43 0.83
N ARG A 163 -5.43 23.38 0.57
CA ARG A 163 -4.95 23.04 -0.78
C ARG A 163 -6.03 22.36 -1.62
N LEU A 164 -6.87 21.55 -1.00
CA LEU A 164 -7.95 20.82 -1.65
C LEU A 164 -9.21 21.67 -1.87
N ASP A 165 -9.32 22.82 -1.20
CA ASP A 165 -10.46 23.72 -1.36
C ASP A 165 -10.60 24.18 -2.83
N GLY A 166 -11.83 24.08 -3.34
CA GLY A 166 -12.15 24.35 -4.75
C GLY A 166 -11.61 23.34 -5.77
N GLN A 167 -10.91 22.27 -5.35
CA GLN A 167 -10.51 21.19 -6.27
C GLN A 167 -11.68 20.25 -6.60
N THR A 168 -11.52 19.52 -7.70
CA THR A 168 -12.49 18.54 -8.19
C THR A 168 -11.77 17.25 -8.57
N GLY A 169 -12.51 16.13 -8.66
CA GLY A 169 -11.95 14.84 -9.05
C GLY A 169 -11.70 13.94 -7.83
N VAL A 170 -10.86 12.92 -7.98
CA VAL A 170 -10.61 11.92 -6.92
C VAL A 170 -9.27 12.18 -6.24
N ILE A 171 -9.28 12.21 -4.91
CA ILE A 171 -8.11 12.33 -4.06
C ILE A 171 -7.95 11.04 -3.26
N LEU A 172 -6.78 10.41 -3.38
CA LEU A 172 -6.35 9.37 -2.45
C LEU A 172 -5.78 10.03 -1.19
N ALA A 173 -6.36 9.72 -0.04
CA ALA A 173 -5.95 10.25 1.25
C ALA A 173 -5.82 9.11 2.27
N PRO A 174 -4.88 9.20 3.23
CA PRO A 174 -4.75 8.20 4.29
C PRO A 174 -6.10 7.96 4.99
N LEU A 175 -6.47 6.70 5.19
CA LEU A 175 -7.75 6.32 5.81
C LEU A 175 -8.03 7.10 7.10
N ASP A 176 -7.00 7.26 7.93
CA ASP A 176 -7.13 7.93 9.22
C ASP A 176 -7.38 9.43 9.10
N ASP A 177 -7.06 10.06 7.98
CA ASP A 177 -7.29 11.49 7.73
C ASP A 177 -8.64 11.77 7.06
N VAL A 178 -9.24 10.79 6.37
CA VAL A 178 -10.51 10.94 5.65
C VAL A 178 -11.66 11.50 6.51
N PRO A 179 -11.96 10.98 7.72
CA PRO A 179 -13.06 11.51 8.52
C PRO A 179 -12.90 13.01 8.84
N ALA A 180 -11.68 13.41 9.16
CA ALA A 180 -11.38 14.79 9.53
C ALA A 180 -11.30 15.73 8.32
N LEU A 181 -10.95 15.21 7.13
CA LEU A 181 -11.02 15.94 5.86
C LEU A 181 -12.46 16.17 5.40
N LEU A 182 -13.35 15.19 5.53
CA LEU A 182 -14.78 15.35 5.20
C LEU A 182 -15.44 16.48 6.01
N VAL A 183 -15.03 16.68 7.26
CA VAL A 183 -15.51 17.80 8.08
C VAL A 183 -14.98 19.16 7.60
N ARG A 184 -13.71 19.21 7.14
CA ARG A 184 -13.05 20.44 6.67
C ARG A 184 -13.44 20.84 5.26
N LEU A 185 -13.84 19.88 4.45
CA LEU A 185 -14.16 20.04 3.04
C LEU A 185 -15.65 19.72 2.82
N PRO A 186 -16.57 20.66 3.09
CA PRO A 186 -18.01 20.39 3.00
C PRO A 186 -18.49 20.06 1.57
N GLY A 187 -17.69 20.36 0.54
CA GLY A 187 -17.94 19.96 -0.85
C GLY A 187 -17.36 18.59 -1.23
N ALA A 188 -16.67 17.92 -0.30
CA ALA A 188 -16.09 16.60 -0.51
C ALA A 188 -17.07 15.48 -0.11
N ALA A 189 -16.99 14.36 -0.81
CA ALA A 189 -17.81 13.19 -0.55
C ALA A 189 -16.98 11.90 -0.66
N LEU A 190 -17.53 10.82 -0.12
CA LEU A 190 -17.06 9.47 -0.43
C LEU A 190 -17.61 9.02 -1.79
N PRO A 191 -16.93 8.09 -2.49
CA PRO A 191 -17.44 7.53 -3.73
C PRO A 191 -18.78 6.80 -3.53
N ASP A 192 -19.67 6.92 -4.51
CA ASP A 192 -20.90 6.12 -4.55
C ASP A 192 -20.58 4.70 -5.01
N LEU A 193 -20.88 3.73 -4.15
CA LEU A 193 -20.66 2.31 -4.40
C LEU A 193 -21.84 1.62 -5.08
N THR A 194 -22.91 2.35 -5.41
CA THR A 194 -24.10 1.77 -6.04
C THR A 194 -23.71 1.04 -7.33
N GLY A 195 -23.93 -0.28 -7.35
CA GLY A 195 -23.59 -1.13 -8.49
C GLY A 195 -22.11 -1.50 -8.62
N PHE A 196 -21.23 -1.06 -7.71
CA PHE A 196 -19.83 -1.50 -7.70
C PHE A 196 -19.72 -2.91 -7.12
N GLN A 197 -18.96 -3.77 -7.79
CA GLN A 197 -18.49 -5.04 -7.28
C GLN A 197 -17.05 -5.24 -7.74
N PRO A 198 -16.12 -5.66 -6.85
CA PRO A 198 -14.76 -5.99 -7.25
C PRO A 198 -14.77 -7.06 -8.36
N GLY A 199 -13.94 -6.83 -9.37
CA GLY A 199 -13.87 -7.63 -10.58
C GLY A 199 -12.61 -8.49 -10.66
N GLU A 200 -12.20 -8.74 -11.90
CA GLU A 200 -11.11 -9.65 -12.22
C GLU A 200 -9.74 -9.12 -11.79
N ALA A 201 -9.50 -7.81 -11.89
CA ALA A 201 -8.22 -7.22 -11.47
C ALA A 201 -8.07 -7.30 -9.95
N SER A 202 -9.15 -7.08 -9.20
CA SER A 202 -9.19 -7.30 -7.76
C SER A 202 -8.91 -8.76 -7.40
N ARG A 203 -9.51 -9.72 -8.11
CA ARG A 203 -9.31 -11.16 -7.86
C ARG A 203 -7.88 -11.60 -8.14
N LEU A 204 -7.31 -11.22 -9.27
CA LEU A 204 -5.94 -11.56 -9.66
C LEU A 204 -4.92 -10.95 -8.69
N ARG A 205 -5.12 -9.68 -8.30
CA ARG A 205 -4.28 -9.01 -7.31
C ARG A 205 -4.30 -9.73 -5.96
N ALA A 206 -5.48 -10.15 -5.50
CA ALA A 206 -5.64 -10.91 -4.26
C ALA A 206 -4.89 -12.25 -4.30
N LEU A 207 -4.93 -12.97 -5.43
CA LEU A 207 -4.17 -14.21 -5.61
C LEU A 207 -2.66 -13.98 -5.51
N ALA A 208 -2.16 -12.96 -6.22
CA ALA A 208 -0.73 -12.63 -6.19
C ALA A 208 -0.27 -12.16 -4.80
N ASP A 209 -1.03 -11.29 -4.14
CA ASP A 209 -0.70 -10.82 -2.78
C ASP A 209 -0.71 -11.99 -1.78
N ARG A 210 -1.64 -12.94 -1.92
CA ARG A 210 -1.66 -14.14 -1.08
C ARG A 210 -0.41 -14.99 -1.28
N ALA A 211 -0.03 -15.23 -2.53
CA ALA A 211 1.14 -16.03 -2.89
C ALA A 211 2.47 -15.38 -2.49
N TRP A 212 2.54 -14.05 -2.41
CA TRP A 212 3.70 -13.35 -1.85
C TRP A 212 3.78 -13.42 -0.33
N GLN A 213 2.64 -13.53 0.35
CA GLN A 213 2.60 -13.50 1.82
C GLN A 213 2.83 -14.85 2.47
N LEU A 214 2.35 -15.95 1.87
CA LEU A 214 2.35 -17.33 2.36
C LEU A 214 2.18 -17.50 3.88
N ARG A 215 1.11 -18.16 4.30
CA ARG A 215 0.93 -18.57 5.70
C ARG A 215 0.99 -20.07 5.85
N ASP A 216 1.27 -20.52 7.06
CA ASP A 216 1.40 -21.94 7.40
C ASP A 216 0.14 -22.74 7.06
N GLU A 217 -1.04 -22.12 7.10
CA GLU A 217 -2.32 -22.75 6.76
C GLU A 217 -2.61 -22.87 5.24
N ASP A 218 -1.75 -22.35 4.36
CA ASP A 218 -2.00 -22.35 2.92
C ASP A 218 -1.89 -23.73 2.27
N ASP A 219 -2.84 -24.05 1.39
CA ASP A 219 -2.68 -25.13 0.42
C ASP A 219 -1.79 -24.64 -0.75
N LEU A 220 -0.49 -24.88 -0.60
CA LEU A 220 0.52 -24.45 -1.56
C LEU A 220 0.28 -25.01 -2.97
N ASN A 221 -0.23 -26.24 -3.10
CA ASN A 221 -0.52 -26.86 -4.40
C ASN A 221 -1.72 -26.20 -5.07
N ALA A 222 -2.76 -25.88 -4.30
CA ALA A 222 -3.92 -25.16 -4.81
C ALA A 222 -3.54 -23.74 -5.26
N LEU A 223 -2.72 -23.03 -4.48
CA LEU A 223 -2.21 -21.70 -4.86
C LEU A 223 -1.36 -21.75 -6.13
N LEU A 224 -0.43 -22.70 -6.24
CA LEU A 224 0.40 -22.87 -7.43
C LEU A 224 -0.47 -23.16 -8.66
N THR A 225 -1.44 -24.09 -8.53
CA THR A 225 -2.39 -24.42 -9.60
C THR A 225 -3.23 -23.21 -10.02
N ALA A 226 -3.63 -22.37 -9.07
CA ALA A 226 -4.36 -21.15 -9.36
C ALA A 226 -3.48 -20.18 -10.16
N LEU A 227 -2.25 -19.89 -9.70
CA LEU A 227 -1.31 -18.99 -10.38
C LEU A 227 -1.02 -19.45 -11.82
N GLU A 228 -0.82 -20.74 -12.04
CA GLU A 228 -0.50 -21.29 -13.37
C GLU A 228 -1.60 -21.08 -14.41
N ARG A 229 -2.86 -21.11 -13.97
CA ARG A 229 -4.04 -20.95 -14.82
C ARG A 229 -4.24 -19.52 -15.30
N GLU A 230 -3.72 -18.55 -14.56
CA GLU A 230 -3.95 -17.14 -14.84
C GLU A 230 -2.98 -16.60 -15.90
N ALA A 231 -3.51 -15.80 -16.82
CA ALA A 231 -2.70 -15.10 -17.81
C ALA A 231 -2.10 -13.79 -17.26
N GLY A 232 -2.62 -13.30 -16.12
CA GLY A 232 -2.33 -11.97 -15.61
C GLY A 232 -3.09 -10.86 -16.36
N ASP A 233 -2.94 -9.63 -15.88
CA ASP A 233 -3.49 -8.43 -16.49
C ASP A 233 -2.46 -7.29 -16.47
N ARG A 234 -2.90 -6.04 -16.67
CA ARG A 234 -1.97 -4.89 -16.64
C ARG A 234 -1.47 -4.61 -15.22
N VAL A 235 -2.33 -4.72 -14.21
CA VAL A 235 -2.02 -4.40 -12.81
C VAL A 235 -1.20 -5.51 -12.16
N THR A 236 -1.49 -6.76 -12.51
CA THR A 236 -0.87 -7.99 -12.02
C THR A 236 -0.41 -8.81 -13.23
N PRO A 237 0.71 -8.45 -13.86
CA PRO A 237 1.18 -9.10 -15.09
C PRO A 237 1.61 -10.53 -14.86
N ARG A 238 1.65 -11.32 -15.94
CA ARG A 238 2.09 -12.73 -15.89
C ARG A 238 3.45 -12.93 -15.21
N ALA A 239 4.40 -12.03 -15.47
CA ALA A 239 5.72 -12.07 -14.85
C ALA A 239 5.67 -11.99 -13.32
N GLU A 240 4.70 -11.26 -12.76
CA GLU A 240 4.50 -11.21 -11.31
C GLU A 240 3.91 -12.52 -10.77
N LEU A 241 2.95 -13.11 -11.49
CA LEU A 241 2.38 -14.41 -11.11
C LEU A 241 3.44 -15.52 -11.13
N ASP A 242 4.30 -15.52 -12.15
CA ASP A 242 5.44 -16.44 -12.23
C ASP A 242 6.42 -16.22 -11.07
N ALA A 243 6.68 -14.97 -10.68
CA ALA A 243 7.54 -14.65 -9.53
C ALA A 243 6.90 -15.05 -8.18
N ALA A 244 5.58 -14.91 -8.05
CA ALA A 244 4.85 -15.37 -6.89
C ALA A 244 4.86 -16.91 -6.78
N ALA A 245 4.71 -17.62 -7.91
CA ALA A 245 4.86 -19.07 -7.97
C ALA A 245 6.25 -19.52 -7.54
N ALA A 246 7.30 -18.79 -7.94
CA ALA A 246 8.66 -19.08 -7.48
C ALA A 246 8.82 -18.97 -5.95
N SER A 247 8.09 -18.06 -5.30
CA SER A 247 8.12 -17.93 -3.84
C SER A 247 7.55 -19.16 -3.14
N ILE A 248 6.53 -19.81 -3.72
CA ILE A 248 5.99 -21.09 -3.24
C ILE A 248 7.06 -22.20 -3.36
N HIS A 249 7.72 -22.31 -4.52
CA HIS A 249 8.80 -23.28 -4.70
C HIS A 249 9.96 -23.05 -3.71
N LEU A 250 10.32 -21.78 -3.48
CA LEU A 250 11.36 -21.43 -2.51
C LEU A 250 10.96 -21.82 -1.08
N ALA A 251 9.70 -21.60 -0.70
CA ALA A 251 9.17 -21.93 0.63
C ALA A 251 9.26 -23.43 0.94
N VAL A 252 9.10 -24.30 -0.06
CA VAL A 252 9.22 -25.76 0.09
C VAL A 252 10.64 -26.29 -0.16
N GLY A 253 11.60 -25.41 -0.43
CA GLY A 253 13.00 -25.78 -0.72
C GLY A 253 13.29 -26.27 -2.12
N ASP A 254 12.34 -26.19 -3.06
CA ASP A 254 12.55 -26.51 -4.47
C ASP A 254 13.27 -25.35 -5.18
N LEU A 255 14.58 -25.23 -4.92
CA LEU A 255 15.43 -24.21 -5.53
C LEU A 255 15.49 -24.31 -7.07
N PRO A 256 15.60 -25.51 -7.70
CA PRO A 256 15.54 -25.62 -9.15
C PRO A 256 14.22 -25.13 -9.75
N GLY A 257 13.08 -25.48 -9.13
CA GLY A 257 11.76 -24.99 -9.54
C GLY A 257 11.65 -23.47 -9.39
N ALA A 258 12.04 -22.94 -8.23
CA ALA A 258 12.04 -21.49 -7.98
C ALA A 258 12.88 -20.73 -9.01
N ARG A 259 14.07 -21.25 -9.36
CA ARG A 259 14.92 -20.66 -10.41
C ARG A 259 14.19 -20.64 -11.75
N GLY A 260 13.59 -21.75 -12.16
CA GLY A 260 12.89 -21.83 -13.45
C GLY A 260 11.71 -20.87 -13.57
N TRP A 261 10.96 -20.66 -12.48
CA TRP A 261 9.91 -19.64 -12.44
C TRP A 261 10.46 -18.21 -12.48
N LEU A 262 11.49 -17.89 -11.70
CA LEU A 262 12.10 -16.55 -11.68
C LEU A 262 12.79 -16.20 -12.99
N GLU A 263 13.42 -17.17 -13.65
CA GLU A 263 14.00 -16.94 -14.97
C GLU A 263 12.90 -16.64 -15.99
N ARG A 264 11.79 -17.38 -16.00
CA ARG A 264 10.64 -17.04 -16.85
C ARG A 264 10.10 -15.64 -16.56
N ALA A 265 9.89 -15.30 -15.28
CA ALA A 265 9.46 -13.98 -14.87
C ALA A 265 10.42 -12.89 -15.39
N ALA A 266 11.74 -13.08 -15.21
CA ALA A 266 12.76 -12.14 -15.66
C ALA A 266 12.78 -11.94 -17.18
N HIS A 267 12.58 -13.02 -17.96
CA HIS A 267 12.51 -12.93 -19.42
C HIS A 267 11.22 -12.27 -19.92
N ALA A 268 10.14 -12.31 -19.11
CA ALA A 268 8.86 -11.71 -19.42
C ALA A 268 8.74 -10.25 -18.95
N LEU A 269 9.78 -9.68 -18.33
CA LEU A 269 9.81 -8.26 -17.96
C LEU A 269 9.79 -7.39 -19.23
N ALA A 270 8.86 -6.44 -19.28
CA ALA A 270 8.67 -5.55 -20.42
C ALA A 270 8.41 -4.11 -19.97
N ASP A 271 8.64 -3.17 -20.87
CA ASP A 271 8.32 -1.75 -20.65
C ASP A 271 6.82 -1.59 -20.38
N GLY A 272 6.47 -0.76 -19.39
CA GLY A 272 5.09 -0.51 -18.98
C GLY A 272 4.53 -1.46 -17.91
N GLN A 273 5.31 -2.43 -17.43
CA GLN A 273 4.97 -3.21 -16.23
C GLN A 273 5.17 -2.40 -14.94
N PRO A 274 4.58 -2.83 -13.81
CA PRO A 274 4.86 -2.30 -12.49
C PRO A 274 6.35 -2.07 -12.24
N ARG A 275 6.72 -0.82 -11.94
CA ARG A 275 8.13 -0.41 -11.83
C ARG A 275 8.92 -1.20 -10.79
N SER A 276 8.28 -1.67 -9.72
CA SER A 276 8.94 -2.41 -8.65
C SER A 276 9.27 -3.86 -9.04
N LEU A 277 8.54 -4.43 -10.02
CA LEU A 277 8.55 -5.86 -10.32
C LEU A 277 9.93 -6.36 -10.73
N ALA A 278 10.64 -5.62 -11.59
CA ALA A 278 11.97 -6.01 -12.04
C ALA A 278 12.96 -6.15 -10.87
N GLY A 279 12.91 -5.21 -9.91
CA GLY A 279 13.75 -5.27 -8.71
C GLY A 279 13.43 -6.49 -7.85
N LEU A 280 12.15 -6.77 -7.61
CA LEU A 280 11.70 -7.92 -6.81
C LEU A 280 12.11 -9.26 -7.43
N VAL A 281 11.87 -9.43 -8.74
CA VAL A 281 12.22 -10.65 -9.48
C VAL A 281 13.72 -10.88 -9.45
N LEU A 282 14.52 -9.86 -9.76
CA LEU A 282 15.97 -10.00 -9.82
C LEU A 282 16.59 -10.22 -8.43
N ALA A 283 16.11 -9.53 -7.39
CA ALA A 283 16.60 -9.76 -6.03
C ALA A 283 16.35 -11.20 -5.58
N ARG A 284 15.14 -11.72 -5.83
CA ARG A 284 14.79 -13.10 -5.49
C ARG A 284 15.58 -14.12 -6.33
N LEU A 285 15.78 -13.86 -7.62
CA LEU A 285 16.61 -14.69 -8.50
C LEU A 285 18.07 -14.75 -8.01
N GLY A 286 18.60 -13.64 -7.53
CA GLY A 286 19.93 -13.61 -6.90
C GLY A 286 20.01 -14.54 -5.68
N GLN A 287 19.01 -14.49 -4.80
CA GLN A 287 18.94 -15.35 -3.61
C GLN A 287 18.88 -16.84 -3.97
N VAL A 288 18.04 -17.20 -4.94
CA VAL A 288 17.94 -18.61 -5.40
C VAL A 288 19.26 -19.08 -6.02
N ARG A 289 19.95 -18.22 -6.78
CA ARG A 289 21.27 -18.54 -7.35
C ARG A 289 22.33 -18.77 -6.27
N ASP A 290 22.38 -17.92 -5.24
CA ASP A 290 23.27 -18.12 -4.10
C ASP A 290 22.99 -19.46 -3.39
N ALA A 291 21.71 -19.76 -3.13
CA ALA A 291 21.30 -21.01 -2.48
C ALA A 291 21.64 -22.26 -3.31
N LEU A 292 21.72 -22.13 -4.63
CA LEU A 292 22.16 -23.19 -5.56
C LEU A 292 23.69 -23.27 -5.72
N GLY A 293 24.46 -22.35 -5.13
CA GLY A 293 25.92 -22.28 -5.26
C GLY A 293 26.41 -21.47 -6.47
N ASP A 294 25.52 -20.84 -7.23
CA ASP A 294 25.82 -20.03 -8.43
C ASP A 294 26.26 -18.60 -8.05
N ARG A 295 27.25 -18.47 -7.15
CA ARG A 295 27.64 -17.20 -6.50
C ARG A 295 27.96 -16.07 -7.47
N GLU A 296 28.70 -16.35 -8.53
CA GLU A 296 29.09 -15.33 -9.51
C GLU A 296 27.87 -14.76 -10.25
N LEU A 297 26.89 -15.61 -10.59
CA LEU A 297 25.65 -15.19 -11.21
C LEU A 297 24.77 -14.43 -10.21
N ALA A 298 24.69 -14.87 -8.96
CA ALA A 298 23.96 -14.17 -7.90
C ALA A 298 24.47 -12.73 -7.72
N GLN A 299 25.79 -12.54 -7.57
CA GLN A 299 26.40 -11.21 -7.44
C GLN A 299 26.12 -10.29 -8.63
N ARG A 300 26.15 -10.83 -9.86
CA ARG A 300 25.76 -10.06 -11.06
C ARG A 300 24.30 -9.63 -11.00
N THR A 301 23.42 -10.53 -10.57
CA THR A 301 21.98 -10.25 -10.40
C THR A 301 21.74 -9.15 -9.36
N TYR A 302 22.42 -9.21 -8.20
CA TYR A 302 22.29 -8.17 -7.17
C TYR A 302 22.79 -6.81 -7.63
N ARG A 303 23.93 -6.76 -8.34
CA ARG A 303 24.40 -5.50 -8.94
C ARG A 303 23.41 -4.93 -9.94
N ALA A 304 22.71 -5.78 -10.70
CA ALA A 304 21.66 -5.35 -11.61
C ALA A 304 20.47 -4.73 -10.86
N VAL A 305 20.05 -5.30 -9.71
CA VAL A 305 19.01 -4.70 -8.85
C VAL A 305 19.40 -3.29 -8.41
N LEU A 306 20.64 -3.10 -7.94
CA LEU A 306 21.12 -1.80 -7.47
C LEU A 306 21.29 -0.76 -8.59
N ALA A 307 21.36 -1.21 -9.85
CA ALA A 307 21.39 -0.33 -11.01
C ALA A 307 19.99 0.15 -11.45
N LEU A 308 18.90 -0.46 -10.95
CA LEU A 308 17.54 -0.03 -11.27
C LEU A 308 17.19 1.26 -10.52
N SER A 309 16.67 2.26 -11.24
CA SER A 309 16.20 3.52 -10.66
C SER A 309 14.99 3.38 -9.74
N HIS A 310 14.20 2.32 -9.92
CA HIS A 310 12.93 2.08 -9.23
C HIS A 310 12.87 0.73 -8.50
N ALA A 311 14.01 0.11 -8.20
CA ALA A 311 14.01 -1.08 -7.34
C ALA A 311 13.44 -0.72 -5.95
N PRO A 312 12.46 -1.49 -5.45
CA PRO A 312 11.87 -1.20 -4.14
C PRO A 312 12.90 -1.44 -3.03
N GLN A 313 12.70 -0.81 -1.87
CA GLN A 313 13.65 -0.83 -0.77
C GLN A 313 13.98 -2.25 -0.32
N VAL A 314 12.98 -3.14 -0.25
CA VAL A 314 13.17 -4.55 0.11
C VAL A 314 14.08 -5.29 -0.87
N ALA A 315 13.98 -5.00 -2.17
CA ALA A 315 14.83 -5.62 -3.19
C ALA A 315 16.26 -5.08 -3.12
N ARG A 316 16.42 -3.78 -2.87
CA ARG A 316 17.72 -3.13 -2.69
C ARG A 316 18.44 -3.68 -1.46
N ALA A 317 17.74 -3.76 -0.33
CA ALA A 317 18.27 -4.34 0.90
C ALA A 317 18.71 -5.80 0.68
N ALA A 318 17.86 -6.62 0.07
CA ALA A 318 18.20 -8.01 -0.25
C ALA A 318 19.43 -8.13 -1.17
N ALA A 319 19.59 -7.22 -2.13
CA ALA A 319 20.75 -7.19 -3.01
C ALA A 319 22.03 -6.73 -2.29
N GLU A 320 21.93 -5.72 -1.41
CA GLU A 320 23.05 -5.26 -0.58
C GLU A 320 23.51 -6.34 0.41
N ASP A 321 22.56 -7.00 1.08
CA ASP A 321 22.82 -8.16 1.95
C ASP A 321 23.49 -9.28 1.15
N GLY A 322 22.91 -9.67 0.01
CA GLY A 322 23.43 -10.73 -0.84
C GLY A 322 24.84 -10.46 -1.38
N LEU A 323 25.21 -9.20 -1.62
CA LEU A 323 26.58 -8.83 -2.01
C LEU A 323 27.57 -8.94 -0.84
N ARG A 324 27.13 -8.68 0.40
CA ARG A 324 27.95 -8.85 1.59
C ARG A 324 28.13 -10.31 1.95
N GLU A 325 27.05 -11.08 1.96
CA GLU A 325 27.00 -12.46 2.42
C GLU A 325 26.13 -13.30 1.47
N PRO A 326 26.58 -14.50 1.04
CA PRO A 326 25.76 -15.37 0.22
C PRO A 326 24.45 -15.73 0.93
N PHE A 327 23.33 -15.63 0.22
CA PHE A 327 22.06 -16.10 0.75
C PHE A 327 22.06 -17.62 0.95
N ALA A 328 21.61 -18.08 2.11
CA ALA A 328 21.39 -19.49 2.41
C ALA A 328 19.94 -19.71 2.83
N LEU A 329 19.28 -20.70 2.23
CA LEU A 329 17.93 -21.10 2.64
C LEU A 329 18.03 -22.02 3.87
N HIS A 330 17.46 -21.57 4.99
CA HIS A 330 17.31 -22.38 6.20
C HIS A 330 15.83 -22.71 6.38
N LEU A 331 15.47 -23.96 6.09
CA LEU A 331 14.12 -24.46 6.39
C LEU A 331 14.12 -24.93 7.86
N THR A 332 13.30 -24.29 8.68
CA THR A 332 13.05 -24.66 10.08
C THR A 332 11.85 -25.57 10.19
#